data_AF-A0A0L7QMJ8-F1
#
_entry.id   AF-A0A0L7QMJ8-F1
#
_cell.length_a   1.000
_cell.length_b   1.000
_cell.length_c   1.000
_cell.angle_alpha   90.00
_cell.angle_beta   90.00
_cell.angle_gamma   90.00
#
_symmetry.space_group_name_H-M   'P 1'
#
loop_
_entity.id
_entity.type
_entity.pdbx_description
1 polymer ?
#
loop_
_entity_poly.entity_id
_entity_poly.type
_entity_poly.pdbx_seq_one_letter_code
_entity_poly.pdbx_strand_id
1 'polypeptide(L)'
;MSLANIVHENDNFCSMIASELKCRPKGSDSLSCRFANGKIVRPDPDDTRCSNARNFVPISEKFVSEDPFEIRFNSKGIENLVVSRSIARWRLDMIRAIVGQLNIGFEVDNERDRFVTMENSSFGLCEVEVMMSRAGYGRGSDVERQGHVEIVFEPERPGLVPLSRASLRIEKIRHTKMCPNKKIYFFGNHEDFSFGNKKTFMDMTTLISQMHVSHKDMYSYTESAGIMKTLSRPRTMRLYQKISLSLKSIDPARNSLPEIMEPASTSLYAYTNLEQISEEE
;
A
#
# COMPACT_ATOMS: atom_id res chain seq x y z
N MET A 1 -24.46 -20.65 28.84
CA MET A 1 -23.06 -21.06 29.16
C MET A 1 -22.19 -20.61 28.00
N SER A 2 -21.36 -19.60 28.23
CA SER A 2 -20.45 -19.02 27.22
C SER A 2 -19.18 -19.85 27.20
N LEU A 3 -18.95 -20.60 26.11
CA LEU A 3 -17.66 -21.22 25.86
C LEU A 3 -16.70 -20.11 25.44
N ALA A 4 -15.90 -19.67 26.41
CA ALA A 4 -14.77 -18.79 26.17
C ALA A 4 -13.88 -19.41 25.08
N ASN A 5 -13.59 -18.63 24.03
CA ASN A 5 -12.59 -18.97 23.02
C ASN A 5 -11.24 -19.14 23.71
N ILE A 6 -10.84 -20.37 23.98
CA ILE A 6 -9.46 -20.70 24.33
C ILE A 6 -8.65 -20.49 23.05
N VAL A 7 -7.99 -19.33 22.95
CA VAL A 7 -6.97 -19.06 21.93
C VAL A 7 -5.71 -19.77 22.40
N HIS A 8 -5.25 -20.79 21.69
CA HIS A 8 -4.00 -21.47 22.04
C HIS A 8 -2.80 -20.61 21.60
N GLU A 9 -1.67 -20.70 22.32
CA GLU A 9 -0.42 -19.98 22.02
C GLU A 9 0.09 -20.17 20.57
N ASN A 10 -0.35 -21.23 19.90
CA ASN A 10 0.00 -21.54 18.49
C ASN A 10 -1.05 -21.10 17.44
N ASP A 11 -2.09 -20.36 17.82
CA ASP A 11 -3.17 -19.98 16.89
C ASP A 11 -2.92 -18.64 16.16
N ASN A 12 -1.92 -17.86 16.59
CA ASN A 12 -1.54 -16.59 15.97
C ASN A 12 -0.34 -16.78 15.04
N PHE A 13 -0.48 -16.32 13.80
CA PHE A 13 0.56 -16.35 12.79
C PHE A 13 0.95 -14.93 12.38
N CYS A 14 2.23 -14.60 12.49
CA CYS A 14 2.73 -13.25 12.25
C CYS A 14 3.94 -13.32 11.34
N SER A 15 4.11 -12.32 10.49
CA SER A 15 5.32 -12.15 9.69
C SER A 15 5.52 -10.66 9.42
N MET A 16 6.77 -10.22 9.47
CA MET A 16 7.14 -8.85 9.13
C MET A 16 8.16 -8.89 8.00
N ILE A 17 7.97 -8.05 7.00
CA ILE A 17 8.91 -7.88 5.90
C ILE A 17 9.35 -6.42 5.90
N ALA A 18 10.66 -6.19 5.87
CA ALA A 18 11.26 -4.88 5.72
C ALA A 18 12.03 -4.84 4.41
N SER A 19 11.81 -3.81 3.59
CA SER A 19 12.55 -3.60 2.34
C SER A 19 12.72 -2.11 2.11
N GLU A 20 13.78 -1.73 1.42
CA GLU A 20 13.98 -0.36 0.94
C GLU A 20 13.35 -0.21 -0.44
N LEU A 21 12.50 0.80 -0.62
CA LEU A 21 12.02 1.24 -1.93
C LEU A 21 12.93 2.38 -2.41
N LYS A 22 13.80 2.11 -3.37
CA LYS A 22 14.73 3.11 -3.93
C LYS A 22 14.15 3.65 -5.22
N CYS A 23 13.81 4.93 -5.24
CA CYS A 23 13.27 5.62 -6.39
C CYS A 23 14.19 6.74 -6.85
N ARG A 24 14.23 7.00 -8.16
CA ARG A 24 14.92 8.13 -8.77
C ARG A 24 14.01 8.81 -9.79
N PRO A 25 13.95 10.15 -9.81
CA PRO A 25 13.30 10.89 -10.88
C PRO A 25 13.82 10.51 -12.26
N LYS A 26 12.89 10.36 -13.21
CA LYS A 26 13.15 10.12 -14.63
C LYS A 26 12.26 11.07 -15.43
N GLY A 27 12.82 12.20 -15.87
CA GLY A 27 12.01 13.30 -16.41
C GLY A 27 11.24 14.05 -15.32
N SER A 28 10.15 14.72 -15.69
CA SER A 28 9.28 15.51 -14.79
C SER A 28 8.30 14.63 -14.01
N ASP A 29 7.68 13.65 -14.68
CA ASP A 29 6.45 13.02 -14.18
C ASP A 29 6.61 11.51 -13.98
N SER A 30 7.85 11.02 -13.77
CA SER A 30 8.05 9.60 -13.49
C SER A 30 9.17 9.33 -12.50
N LEU A 31 8.99 8.25 -11.74
CA LEU A 31 9.99 7.69 -10.83
C LEU A 31 10.39 6.29 -11.31
N SER A 32 11.67 6.10 -11.53
CA SER A 32 12.26 4.77 -11.70
C SER A 32 12.60 4.20 -10.33
N CYS A 33 11.93 3.11 -9.95
CA CYS A 33 11.98 2.52 -8.63
C CYS A 33 12.46 1.06 -8.68
N ARG A 34 13.05 0.60 -7.58
CA ARG A 34 13.31 -0.81 -7.30
C ARG A 34 13.26 -1.08 -5.82
N PHE A 35 12.95 -2.31 -5.46
CA PHE A 35 13.18 -2.76 -4.10
C PHE A 35 14.64 -3.16 -3.91
N ALA A 36 15.14 -2.99 -2.69
CA ALA A 36 16.46 -3.41 -2.28
C ALA A 36 16.43 -3.84 -0.80
N ASN A 37 17.41 -4.65 -0.40
CA ASN A 37 17.63 -5.01 1.01
C ASN A 37 16.39 -5.62 1.69
N GLY A 38 15.58 -6.39 0.94
CA GLY A 38 14.42 -7.09 1.47
C GLY A 38 14.82 -8.15 2.49
N LYS A 39 14.21 -8.11 3.68
CA LYS A 39 14.46 -9.05 4.77
C LYS A 39 13.15 -9.44 5.44
N ILE A 40 13.04 -10.70 5.81
CA ILE A 40 11.96 -11.18 6.68
C ILE A 40 12.42 -10.94 8.11
N VAL A 41 11.74 -10.03 8.80
CA VAL A 41 11.92 -9.78 10.22
C VAL A 41 11.00 -10.75 10.94
N ARG A 42 11.57 -11.74 11.63
CA ARG A 42 10.77 -12.60 12.50
C ARG A 42 10.31 -11.78 13.70
N PRO A 43 9.06 -11.94 14.18
CA PRO A 43 8.69 -11.48 15.52
C PRO A 43 9.74 -11.97 16.52
N ASP A 44 9.94 -11.21 17.59
CA ASP A 44 10.88 -11.54 18.67
C ASP A 44 10.70 -13.03 19.06
N PRO A 45 11.76 -13.86 19.08
CA PRO A 45 11.66 -15.26 19.48
C PRO A 45 11.04 -15.45 20.88
N ASP A 46 11.09 -14.44 21.73
CA ASP A 46 10.47 -14.44 23.07
C ASP A 46 8.99 -13.96 23.06
N ASP A 47 8.47 -13.45 21.93
CA ASP A 47 7.05 -13.09 21.78
C ASP A 47 6.21 -14.35 21.52
N THR A 48 5.75 -14.97 22.61
CA THR A 48 4.87 -16.15 22.61
C THR A 48 3.50 -15.91 21.94
N ARG A 49 3.17 -14.67 21.57
CA ARG A 49 1.89 -14.34 20.93
C ARG A 49 1.88 -14.53 19.41
N CYS A 50 3.03 -14.82 18.79
CA CYS A 50 3.19 -14.86 17.34
C CYS A 50 4.06 -16.04 16.88
N SER A 51 3.45 -17.06 16.26
CA SER A 51 4.18 -18.19 15.66
C SER A 51 4.38 -18.02 14.15
N ASN A 52 5.52 -18.44 13.59
CA ASN A 52 5.74 -18.45 12.13
C ASN A 52 5.23 -19.75 11.46
N ALA A 53 4.46 -20.58 12.17
CA ALA A 53 4.39 -22.03 11.94
C ALA A 53 3.58 -22.51 10.71
N ARG A 54 3.14 -21.63 9.80
CA ARG A 54 2.33 -22.03 8.63
C ARG A 54 2.86 -21.66 7.25
N ASN A 55 4.08 -21.12 7.12
CA ASN A 55 4.64 -20.73 5.81
C ASN A 55 3.68 -19.84 4.97
N PHE A 56 2.79 -19.07 5.63
CA PHE A 56 1.91 -18.11 4.94
C PHE A 56 2.68 -16.96 4.30
N VAL A 57 3.94 -16.79 4.71
CA VAL A 57 4.88 -15.85 4.11
C VAL A 57 6.08 -16.64 3.61
N PRO A 58 6.63 -16.31 2.43
CA PRO A 58 7.77 -17.01 1.88
C PRO A 58 8.96 -16.95 2.82
N ILE A 59 9.70 -18.05 2.85
CA ILE A 59 10.79 -18.31 3.79
C ILE A 59 12.14 -17.85 3.21
N SER A 60 12.13 -17.38 1.95
CA SER A 60 13.34 -16.98 1.22
C SER A 60 13.73 -15.54 1.57
N GLU A 61 15.01 -15.35 1.93
CA GLU A 61 15.60 -14.02 2.16
C GLU A 61 15.54 -13.12 0.91
N LYS A 62 15.36 -13.71 -0.29
CA LYS A 62 15.16 -12.97 -1.55
C LYS A 62 13.69 -12.93 -1.97
N PHE A 63 12.77 -12.78 -1.00
CA PHE A 63 11.34 -12.66 -1.30
C PHE A 63 11.01 -11.47 -2.21
N VAL A 64 11.81 -10.40 -2.15
CA VAL A 64 11.58 -9.19 -2.93
C VAL A 64 12.62 -9.08 -4.05
N SER A 65 12.21 -9.28 -5.30
CA SER A 65 13.10 -9.09 -6.47
C SER A 65 13.49 -7.61 -6.65
N GLU A 66 14.75 -7.39 -7.00
CA GLU A 66 15.33 -6.06 -7.26
C GLU A 66 15.08 -5.54 -8.69
N ASP A 67 14.34 -6.26 -9.55
CA ASP A 67 14.11 -5.77 -10.91
C ASP A 67 13.39 -4.40 -10.87
N PRO A 68 13.76 -3.46 -11.74
CA PRO A 68 13.20 -2.13 -11.72
C PRO A 68 11.76 -2.08 -12.24
N PHE A 69 11.05 -1.04 -11.82
CA PHE A 69 9.75 -0.63 -12.34
C PHE A 69 9.67 0.90 -12.39
N GLU A 70 8.74 1.42 -13.19
CA GLU A 70 8.49 2.86 -13.30
C GLU A 70 7.11 3.18 -12.75
N ILE A 71 7.01 4.30 -12.04
CA ILE A 71 5.75 4.92 -11.61
C ILE A 71 5.59 6.19 -12.44
N ARG A 72 4.48 6.32 -13.17
CA ARG A 72 4.15 7.52 -13.92
C ARG A 72 3.03 8.30 -13.25
N PHE A 73 3.16 9.61 -13.26
CA PHE A 73 2.26 10.53 -12.59
C PHE A 73 1.53 11.41 -13.60
N ASN A 74 0.33 11.83 -13.22
CA ASN A 74 -0.42 12.90 -13.86
C ASN A 74 -0.93 13.86 -12.77
N SER A 75 -1.78 14.84 -13.15
CA SER A 75 -2.32 15.83 -12.21
C SER A 75 -3.15 15.26 -11.05
N LYS A 76 -3.61 14.00 -11.15
CA LYS A 76 -4.46 13.34 -10.14
C LYS A 76 -3.69 12.33 -9.29
N GLY A 77 -2.42 12.07 -9.57
CA GLY A 77 -1.60 11.09 -8.88
C GLY A 77 -0.99 10.07 -9.84
N ILE A 78 -1.08 8.79 -9.52
CA ILE A 78 -0.44 7.73 -10.30
C ILE A 78 -1.32 7.37 -11.49
N GLU A 79 -0.78 7.55 -12.70
CA GLU A 79 -1.44 7.19 -13.95
C GLU A 79 -1.32 5.68 -14.21
N ASN A 80 -0.09 5.18 -14.25
CA ASN A 80 0.21 3.79 -14.56
C ASN A 80 1.59 3.36 -14.03
N LEU A 81 1.83 2.06 -14.10
CA LEU A 81 3.12 1.43 -13.81
C LEU A 81 3.73 0.90 -15.10
N VAL A 82 5.06 0.99 -15.23
CA VAL A 82 5.81 0.26 -16.26
C VAL A 82 6.63 -0.83 -15.58
N VAL A 83 6.41 -2.07 -15.98
CA VAL A 83 7.04 -3.26 -15.40
C VAL A 83 7.53 -4.17 -16.52
N SER A 84 8.34 -5.17 -16.19
CA SER A 84 8.68 -6.21 -17.16
C SER A 84 7.43 -7.01 -17.55
N ARG A 85 7.27 -7.34 -18.84
CA ARG A 85 6.16 -8.17 -19.35
C ARG A 85 6.13 -9.55 -18.69
N SER A 86 7.28 -10.08 -18.28
CA SER A 86 7.40 -11.38 -17.60
C SER A 86 7.27 -11.30 -16.08
N ILE A 87 6.81 -10.16 -15.52
CA ILE A 87 6.66 -10.01 -14.08
C ILE A 87 5.65 -11.01 -13.50
N ALA A 88 6.01 -11.65 -12.39
CA ALA A 88 5.10 -12.53 -11.69
C ALA A 88 3.91 -11.76 -11.09
N ARG A 89 2.69 -12.32 -11.18
CA ARG A 89 1.44 -11.67 -10.73
C ARG A 89 1.49 -11.23 -9.26
N TRP A 90 1.97 -12.09 -8.36
CA TRP A 90 2.09 -11.78 -6.93
C TRP A 90 3.00 -10.58 -6.66
N ARG A 91 4.03 -10.39 -7.49
CA ARG A 91 4.98 -9.28 -7.37
C ARG A 91 4.37 -7.99 -7.89
N LEU A 92 3.62 -8.06 -8.98
CA LEU A 92 2.86 -6.92 -9.47
C LEU A 92 1.82 -6.46 -8.45
N ASP A 93 1.11 -7.39 -7.80
CA ASP A 93 0.16 -7.07 -6.73
C ASP A 93 0.86 -6.46 -5.51
N MET A 94 2.06 -6.94 -5.16
CA MET A 94 2.91 -6.35 -4.12
C MET A 94 3.30 -4.90 -4.45
N ILE A 95 3.77 -4.64 -5.68
CA ILE A 95 4.11 -3.29 -6.15
C ILE A 95 2.88 -2.40 -6.05
N ARG A 96 1.71 -2.85 -6.54
CA ARG A 96 0.45 -2.09 -6.46
C ARG A 96 0.04 -1.76 -5.04
N ALA A 97 0.15 -2.71 -4.10
CA ALA A 97 -0.21 -2.49 -2.70
C ALA A 97 0.72 -1.49 -1.98
N ILE A 98 2.01 -1.49 -2.32
CA ILE A 98 2.99 -0.54 -1.76
C ILE A 98 2.83 0.84 -2.42
N VAL A 99 2.94 0.89 -3.74
CA VAL A 99 2.91 2.13 -4.53
C VAL A 99 1.53 2.81 -4.48
N GLY A 100 0.46 2.04 -4.36
CA GLY A 100 -0.89 2.58 -4.24
C GLY A 100 -1.11 3.43 -2.99
N GLN A 101 -0.28 3.29 -1.95
CA GLN A 101 -0.29 4.19 -0.80
C GLN A 101 0.15 5.61 -1.13
N LEU A 102 0.89 5.79 -2.23
CA LEU A 102 1.33 7.09 -2.73
C LEU A 102 0.29 7.74 -3.64
N ASN A 103 -0.80 7.05 -3.98
CA ASN A 103 -1.82 7.57 -4.87
C ASN A 103 -2.84 8.44 -4.13
N ILE A 104 -2.86 9.74 -4.43
CA ILE A 104 -3.89 10.66 -3.95
C ILE A 104 -5.20 10.40 -4.70
N GLY A 105 -5.17 10.29 -6.03
CA GLY A 105 -6.30 9.81 -6.84
C GLY A 105 -7.44 10.82 -7.02
N PHE A 106 -7.27 12.06 -6.58
CA PHE A 106 -8.22 13.16 -6.75
C PHE A 106 -7.47 14.49 -6.77
N GLU A 107 -8.10 15.50 -7.35
CA GLU A 107 -7.62 16.87 -7.22
C GLU A 107 -8.01 17.40 -5.84
N VAL A 108 -7.04 17.95 -5.12
CA VAL A 108 -7.29 18.53 -3.81
C VAL A 108 -8.09 19.82 -4.01
N ASP A 109 -9.40 19.74 -3.79
CA ASP A 109 -10.29 20.90 -3.79
C ASP A 109 -10.32 21.55 -2.40
N ASN A 110 -10.28 22.88 -2.36
CA ASN A 110 -9.98 23.67 -1.17
C ASN A 110 -11.19 23.85 -0.23
N GLU A 111 -12.39 23.48 -0.67
CA GLU A 111 -13.61 23.72 0.11
C GLU A 111 -14.01 22.56 1.02
N ARG A 112 -13.37 21.37 0.87
CA ARG A 112 -13.81 20.15 1.56
C ARG A 112 -12.65 19.40 2.20
N ASP A 113 -12.49 19.59 3.50
CA ASP A 113 -11.62 18.75 4.34
C ASP A 113 -12.18 17.33 4.52
N ARG A 114 -13.44 17.08 4.19
CA ARG A 114 -14.05 15.75 4.22
C ARG A 114 -15.02 15.58 3.06
N PHE A 115 -14.88 14.49 2.33
CA PHE A 115 -15.77 14.15 1.22
C PHE A 115 -15.77 12.66 0.94
N VAL A 116 -16.77 12.21 0.19
CA VAL A 116 -16.89 10.83 -0.29
C VAL A 116 -16.70 10.83 -1.80
N THR A 117 -15.89 9.90 -2.30
CA THR A 117 -15.62 9.74 -3.73
C THR A 117 -15.51 8.27 -4.12
N MET A 118 -15.57 7.98 -5.42
CA MET A 118 -15.25 6.66 -5.96
C MET A 118 -13.77 6.60 -6.32
N GLU A 119 -13.02 5.70 -5.69
CA GLU A 119 -11.59 5.48 -5.95
C GLU A 119 -11.40 4.11 -6.59
N ASN A 120 -10.71 4.07 -7.73
CA ASN A 120 -10.14 2.83 -8.24
C ASN A 120 -8.81 2.57 -7.54
N SER A 121 -8.59 1.36 -7.04
CA SER A 121 -7.40 1.00 -6.26
C SER A 121 -6.95 -0.43 -6.56
N SER A 122 -5.86 -0.88 -5.93
CA SER A 122 -5.47 -2.30 -5.98
C SER A 122 -6.55 -3.24 -5.41
N PHE A 123 -7.51 -2.70 -4.66
CA PHE A 123 -8.63 -3.42 -4.07
C PHE A 123 -9.91 -3.37 -4.92
N GLY A 124 -9.88 -2.71 -6.08
CA GLY A 124 -11.04 -2.50 -6.95
C GLY A 124 -11.59 -1.08 -6.83
N LEU A 125 -12.78 -0.89 -7.42
CA LEU A 125 -13.53 0.36 -7.38
C LEU A 125 -14.34 0.42 -6.08
N CYS A 126 -14.03 1.38 -5.21
CA CYS A 126 -14.62 1.49 -3.87
C CYS A 126 -15.16 2.89 -3.64
N GLU A 127 -16.25 2.99 -2.89
CA GLU A 127 -16.60 4.24 -2.20
C GLU A 127 -15.61 4.49 -1.06
N VAL A 128 -15.02 5.68 -1.05
CA VAL A 128 -13.97 6.08 -0.12
C VAL A 128 -14.35 7.39 0.54
N GLU A 129 -14.36 7.36 1.87
CA GLU A 129 -14.40 8.56 2.69
C GLU A 129 -12.98 9.10 2.84
N VAL A 130 -12.78 10.34 2.41
CA VAL A 130 -11.51 11.05 2.49
C VAL A 130 -11.62 12.13 3.55
N MET A 131 -10.65 12.16 4.45
CA MET A 131 -10.48 13.22 5.45
C MET A 131 -9.09 13.83 5.27
N MET A 132 -9.05 15.13 5.06
CA MET A 132 -7.85 15.92 4.90
C MET A 132 -7.72 16.86 6.09
N SER A 133 -6.51 17.00 6.59
CA SER A 133 -6.18 17.98 7.62
C SER A 133 -4.87 18.66 7.26
N ARG A 134 -4.90 19.99 7.29
CA ARG A 134 -3.73 20.84 7.12
C ARG A 134 -3.43 21.46 8.46
N ALA A 135 -2.42 20.96 9.16
CA ALA A 135 -1.99 21.58 10.41
C ALA A 135 -1.04 22.73 10.07
N GLY A 136 -1.51 23.97 10.26
CA GLY A 136 -0.66 25.14 10.29
C GLY A 136 0.03 25.25 11.66
N TYR A 137 1.35 25.42 11.67
CA TYR A 137 2.15 25.88 12.81
C TYR A 137 1.72 25.38 14.20
N GLY A 138 1.75 24.06 14.41
CA GLY A 138 1.84 23.50 15.76
C GLY A 138 3.32 23.32 16.12
N ARG A 139 3.76 23.82 17.28
CA ARG A 139 5.08 23.52 17.85
C ARG A 139 5.33 22.03 17.70
N GLY A 140 6.31 21.68 16.87
CA GLY A 140 6.76 20.31 16.77
C GLY A 140 7.05 19.81 18.18
N SER A 141 6.52 18.65 18.53
CA SER A 141 7.21 17.85 19.53
C SER A 141 8.62 17.67 18.96
N ASP A 142 9.59 18.31 19.60
CA ASP A 142 11.02 18.12 19.37
C ASP A 142 11.36 16.66 19.67
N VAL A 143 10.98 15.76 18.77
CA VAL A 143 11.68 14.51 18.61
C VAL A 143 12.78 14.87 17.63
N GLU A 144 13.96 15.20 18.19
CA GLU A 144 15.21 15.27 17.45
C GLU A 144 15.45 13.92 16.75
N ARG A 145 14.86 13.76 15.56
CA ARG A 145 15.31 12.79 14.58
C ARG A 145 16.12 13.57 13.58
N GLN A 146 17.44 13.45 13.70
CA GLN A 146 18.40 13.89 12.69
C GLN A 146 17.92 13.45 11.31
N GLY A 147 17.56 14.42 10.46
CA GLY A 147 17.10 14.18 9.11
C GLY A 147 17.47 15.35 8.21
N HIS A 148 18.43 15.13 7.31
CA HIS A 148 18.99 16.06 6.34
C HIS A 148 18.08 16.35 5.14
N VAL A 149 16.76 16.16 5.26
CA VAL A 149 15.82 16.20 4.14
C VAL A 149 14.86 17.37 4.33
N GLU A 150 14.78 18.23 3.32
CA GLU A 150 13.83 19.33 3.24
C GLU A 150 12.87 19.05 2.08
N ILE A 151 11.60 18.80 2.41
CA ILE A 151 10.52 18.66 1.42
C ILE A 151 9.94 20.05 1.20
N VAL A 152 10.19 20.59 0.02
CA VAL A 152 9.59 21.86 -0.42
C VAL A 152 8.31 21.53 -1.17
N PHE A 153 7.19 22.02 -0.64
CA PHE A 153 5.94 22.02 -1.39
C PHE A 153 6.01 23.11 -2.45
N GLU A 154 5.69 22.77 -3.69
CA GLU A 154 5.50 23.79 -4.70
C GLU A 154 4.47 24.82 -4.22
N PRO A 155 4.71 26.12 -4.47
CA PRO A 155 3.80 27.16 -4.02
C PRO A 155 2.41 26.87 -4.57
N GLU A 156 1.47 26.66 -3.65
CA GLU A 156 0.07 26.50 -4.01
C GLU A 156 -0.41 27.77 -4.75
N ARG A 157 -1.46 27.63 -5.57
CA ARG A 157 -2.07 28.74 -6.34
C ARG A 157 -2.25 29.99 -5.46
N PRO A 158 -2.18 31.21 -6.02
CA PRO A 158 -2.35 32.45 -5.25
C PRO A 158 -3.65 32.40 -4.43
N GLY A 159 -3.56 32.62 -3.12
CA GLY A 159 -4.66 32.51 -2.16
C GLY A 159 -4.54 31.36 -1.15
N LEU A 160 -3.53 30.50 -1.28
CA LEU A 160 -3.31 29.35 -0.41
C LEU A 160 -2.21 29.60 0.62
N VAL A 161 -2.40 29.13 1.85
CA VAL A 161 -1.37 29.23 2.90
C VAL A 161 -0.21 28.33 2.51
N PRO A 162 1.02 28.86 2.32
CA PRO A 162 2.15 28.07 1.89
C PRO A 162 2.41 26.89 2.83
N LEU A 163 2.43 25.66 2.30
CA LEU A 163 2.77 24.45 3.04
C LEU A 163 4.22 24.43 3.57
N SER A 164 5.01 25.45 3.26
CA SER A 164 6.40 25.66 3.73
C SER A 164 6.61 25.43 5.23
N ARG A 165 5.58 25.57 6.08
CA ARG A 165 5.62 25.20 7.51
C ARG A 165 4.37 24.45 8.01
N ALA A 166 3.61 23.85 7.08
CA ALA A 166 2.41 23.09 7.40
C ALA A 166 2.62 21.60 7.12
N SER A 167 1.83 20.76 7.76
CA SER A 167 1.78 19.33 7.45
C SER A 167 0.44 18.96 6.83
N LEU A 168 0.47 18.15 5.79
CA LEU A 168 -0.71 17.57 5.17
C LEU A 168 -0.91 16.15 5.70
N ARG A 169 -2.10 15.85 6.20
CA ARG A 169 -2.52 14.49 6.53
C ARG A 169 -3.79 14.16 5.76
N ILE A 170 -3.74 13.05 5.03
CA ILE A 170 -4.85 12.48 4.27
C ILE A 170 -5.17 11.12 4.89
N GLU A 171 -6.43 10.90 5.24
CA GLU A 171 -6.94 9.62 5.71
C GLU A 171 -8.05 9.17 4.77
N LYS A 172 -8.00 7.89 4.38
CA LYS A 172 -8.94 7.26 3.46
C LYS A 172 -9.53 6.03 4.12
N ILE A 173 -10.85 6.03 4.29
CA ILE A 173 -11.59 4.90 4.83
C ILE A 173 -12.39 4.29 3.68
N ARG A 174 -12.12 3.04 3.34
CA ARG A 174 -12.84 2.33 2.28
C ARG A 174 -13.88 1.40 2.89
N HIS A 175 -15.13 1.57 2.49
CA HIS A 175 -16.22 0.71 2.93
C HIS A 175 -16.23 -0.59 2.10
N THR A 176 -15.58 -1.64 2.60
CA THR A 176 -15.34 -2.88 1.85
C THR A 176 -16.60 -3.61 1.38
N LYS A 177 -17.74 -3.38 2.03
CA LYS A 177 -19.06 -3.91 1.61
C LYS A 177 -19.56 -3.28 0.30
N MET A 178 -19.08 -2.10 -0.05
CA MET A 178 -19.50 -1.31 -1.22
C MET A 178 -18.42 -1.26 -2.31
N CYS A 179 -17.46 -2.19 -2.27
CA CYS A 179 -16.44 -2.38 -3.29
C CYS A 179 -16.84 -3.53 -4.24
N PRO A 180 -17.46 -3.26 -5.40
CA PRO A 180 -17.62 -4.26 -6.44
C PRO A 180 -16.26 -4.84 -6.85
N ASN A 181 -16.20 -6.17 -7.04
CA ASN A 181 -15.02 -6.88 -7.53
C ASN A 181 -13.74 -6.69 -6.68
N LYS A 182 -13.86 -6.90 -5.37
CA LYS A 182 -12.71 -6.84 -4.45
C LYS A 182 -11.65 -7.89 -4.77
N LYS A 183 -10.41 -7.47 -5.01
CA LYS A 183 -9.24 -8.36 -4.99
C LYS A 183 -8.53 -8.19 -3.66
N ILE A 184 -8.35 -9.29 -2.94
CA ILE A 184 -7.75 -9.27 -1.62
C ILE A 184 -6.29 -9.71 -1.72
N TYR A 185 -5.37 -8.75 -1.54
CA TYR A 185 -3.94 -9.02 -1.45
C TYR A 185 -3.48 -9.01 0.01
N PHE A 186 -3.02 -10.16 0.49
CA PHE A 186 -2.23 -10.27 1.72
C PHE A 186 -0.79 -10.68 1.37
N PHE A 187 0.19 -9.99 1.96
CA PHE A 187 1.61 -10.19 1.72
C PHE A 187 2.01 -11.63 2.00
N GLY A 188 2.77 -12.21 1.06
CA GLY A 188 3.29 -13.57 1.15
C GLY A 188 2.40 -14.65 0.54
N ASN A 189 1.22 -14.29 0.06
CA ASN A 189 0.33 -15.23 -0.60
C ASN A 189 0.48 -15.17 -2.13
N HIS A 190 0.76 -16.32 -2.75
CA HIS A 190 0.84 -16.47 -4.21
C HIS A 190 -0.51 -16.85 -4.85
N GLU A 191 -1.53 -17.18 -4.05
CA GLU A 191 -2.87 -17.56 -4.51
C GLU A 191 -3.88 -16.41 -4.44
N ASP A 192 -4.83 -16.36 -5.36
CA ASP A 192 -5.95 -15.42 -5.33
C ASP A 192 -7.11 -16.04 -4.51
N PHE A 193 -7.25 -15.68 -3.24
CA PHE A 193 -8.35 -16.17 -2.38
C PHE A 193 -9.65 -15.36 -2.52
N SER A 194 -9.63 -14.30 -3.34
CA SER A 194 -10.82 -13.48 -3.61
C SER A 194 -11.89 -14.30 -4.33
N PHE A 195 -11.46 -15.19 -5.22
CA PHE A 195 -12.27 -16.21 -5.86
C PHE A 195 -11.99 -17.55 -5.18
N GLY A 196 -12.62 -17.75 -4.02
CA GLY A 196 -12.38 -18.87 -3.12
C GLY A 196 -11.95 -20.15 -3.83
N ASN A 197 -10.67 -20.50 -3.69
CA ASN A 197 -10.23 -21.86 -3.92
C ASN A 197 -11.17 -22.72 -3.07
N LYS A 198 -11.83 -23.76 -3.62
CA LYS A 198 -13.09 -24.41 -3.14
C LYS A 198 -13.19 -24.81 -1.65
N LYS A 199 -12.16 -24.55 -0.84
CA LYS A 199 -12.04 -24.84 0.58
C LYS A 199 -11.65 -23.64 1.47
N THR A 200 -11.41 -22.43 0.94
CA THR A 200 -11.04 -21.26 1.76
C THR A 200 -11.60 -19.97 1.19
N PHE A 201 -12.28 -19.20 2.03
CA PHE A 201 -12.93 -17.93 1.70
C PHE A 201 -12.33 -16.82 2.57
N MET A 202 -11.98 -15.69 1.95
CA MET A 202 -11.46 -14.52 2.65
C MET A 202 -12.40 -13.34 2.45
N ASP A 203 -12.71 -12.64 3.54
CA ASP A 203 -13.53 -11.44 3.52
C ASP A 203 -12.85 -10.30 4.26
N MET A 204 -12.57 -9.21 3.56
CA MET A 204 -11.99 -8.01 4.16
C MET A 204 -13.10 -7.13 4.75
N THR A 205 -12.95 -6.77 6.02
CA THR A 205 -13.95 -6.00 6.77
C THR A 205 -13.61 -4.52 6.81
N THR A 206 -12.33 -4.18 6.84
CA THR A 206 -11.86 -2.80 6.98
C THR A 206 -10.59 -2.56 6.18
N LEU A 207 -10.49 -1.37 5.60
CA LEU A 207 -9.33 -0.90 4.86
C LEU A 207 -9.17 0.60 5.11
N ILE A 208 -8.12 0.96 5.84
CA ILE A 208 -7.81 2.33 6.23
C ILE A 208 -6.43 2.67 5.70
N SER A 209 -6.32 3.77 4.96
CA SER A 209 -5.04 4.30 4.50
C SER A 209 -4.81 5.69 5.09
N GLN A 210 -3.56 5.98 5.43
CA GLN A 210 -3.15 7.31 5.85
C GLN A 210 -1.88 7.71 5.12
N MET A 211 -1.80 8.98 4.75
CA MET A 211 -0.61 9.63 4.24
C MET A 211 -0.35 10.90 5.04
N HIS A 212 0.89 11.11 5.42
CA HIS A 212 1.37 12.33 6.06
C HIS A 212 2.59 12.85 5.29
N VAL A 213 2.58 14.15 5.01
CA VAL A 213 3.71 14.84 4.41
C VAL A 213 3.94 16.13 5.17
N SER A 214 5.18 16.35 5.58
CA SER A 214 5.64 17.58 6.22
C SER A 214 6.92 18.05 5.55
N HIS A 215 7.44 19.22 5.95
CA HIS A 215 8.73 19.72 5.48
C HIS A 215 9.94 18.82 5.84
N LYS A 216 9.81 17.93 6.83
CA LYS A 216 10.90 17.09 7.35
C LYS A 216 10.76 15.62 7.01
N ASP A 217 9.53 15.15 6.83
CA ASP A 217 9.25 13.72 6.69
C ASP A 217 8.02 13.45 5.84
N MET A 218 7.97 12.21 5.36
CA MET A 218 6.81 11.63 4.71
C MET A 218 6.64 10.22 5.22
N TYR A 219 5.42 9.87 5.61
CA TYR A 219 5.06 8.50 5.94
C TYR A 219 3.65 8.20 5.46
N SER A 220 3.42 6.94 5.09
CA SER A 220 2.09 6.43 4.78
C SER A 220 1.94 5.01 5.28
N TYR A 221 0.70 4.61 5.53
CA TYR A 221 0.37 3.23 5.82
C TYR A 221 -1.00 2.87 5.28
N THR A 222 -1.18 1.57 5.02
CA THR A 222 -2.49 0.95 4.82
C THR A 222 -2.65 -0.20 5.79
N GLU A 223 -3.73 -0.15 6.56
CA GLU A 223 -4.17 -1.21 7.46
C GLU A 223 -5.40 -1.90 6.87
N SER A 224 -5.33 -3.22 6.76
CA SER A 224 -6.43 -4.07 6.33
C SER A 224 -6.71 -5.15 7.35
N ALA A 225 -7.99 -5.36 7.64
CA ALA A 225 -8.43 -6.47 8.49
C ALA A 225 -9.53 -7.26 7.81
N GLY A 226 -9.63 -8.55 8.16
CA GLY A 226 -10.61 -9.44 7.58
C GLY A 226 -10.74 -10.75 8.33
N ILE A 227 -11.54 -11.64 7.75
CA ILE A 227 -11.77 -13.00 8.23
C ILE A 227 -11.45 -14.00 7.12
N MET A 228 -10.77 -15.08 7.48
CA MET A 228 -10.59 -16.25 6.64
C MET A 228 -11.40 -17.40 7.21
N LYS A 229 -12.21 -18.05 6.37
CA LYS A 229 -12.98 -19.24 6.71
C LYS A 229 -12.50 -20.40 5.84
N THR A 230 -12.10 -21.49 6.47
CA THR A 230 -11.80 -22.74 5.76
C THR A 230 -13.04 -23.65 5.77
N LEU A 231 -13.46 -24.18 4.62
CA LEU A 231 -14.59 -25.11 4.54
C LEU A 231 -14.23 -26.51 5.08
N SER A 232 -12.94 -26.87 5.08
CA SER A 232 -12.45 -28.16 5.58
C SER A 232 -12.36 -28.28 7.10
N ARG A 233 -12.30 -27.14 7.81
CA ARG A 233 -12.36 -27.04 9.27
C ARG A 233 -13.10 -25.75 9.60
N PRO A 234 -14.22 -25.76 10.34
CA PRO A 234 -15.00 -24.55 10.65
C PRO A 234 -14.27 -23.66 11.67
N ARG A 235 -13.04 -23.27 11.37
CA ARG A 235 -12.26 -22.26 12.10
C ARG A 235 -12.33 -20.98 11.30
N THR A 236 -12.74 -19.91 11.97
CA THR A 236 -12.64 -18.55 11.44
C THR A 236 -11.34 -17.96 11.97
N MET A 237 -10.43 -17.61 11.08
CA MET A 237 -9.19 -16.92 11.41
C MET A 237 -9.38 -15.42 11.18
N ARG A 238 -8.89 -14.59 12.10
CA ARG A 238 -8.82 -13.14 11.90
C ARG A 238 -7.52 -12.80 11.20
N LEU A 239 -7.60 -11.95 10.19
CA LEU A 239 -6.47 -11.47 9.42
C LEU A 239 -6.25 -10.00 9.72
N TYR A 240 -4.99 -9.62 9.85
CA TYR A 240 -4.56 -8.23 9.97
C TYR A 240 -3.28 -8.04 9.16
N GLN A 241 -3.22 -6.96 8.40
CA GLN A 241 -2.04 -6.55 7.67
C GLN A 241 -1.88 -5.04 7.79
N LYS A 242 -0.64 -4.62 8.02
CA LYS A 242 -0.23 -3.23 7.96
C LYS A 242 0.97 -3.13 7.03
N ILE A 243 0.81 -2.36 5.95
CA ILE A 243 1.91 -2.00 5.06
C ILE A 243 2.25 -0.56 5.40
N SER A 244 3.52 -0.24 5.61
CA SER A 244 3.96 1.11 5.94
C SER A 244 5.13 1.51 5.06
N LEU A 245 5.14 2.76 4.64
CA LEU A 245 6.18 3.39 3.84
C LEU A 245 6.61 4.68 4.53
N SER A 246 7.91 4.93 4.60
CA SER A 246 8.44 6.17 5.15
C SER A 246 9.66 6.62 4.35
N LEU A 247 9.79 7.94 4.19
CA LEU A 247 10.96 8.53 3.56
C LEU A 247 12.15 8.42 4.52
N LYS A 248 13.16 7.64 4.12
CA LYS A 248 14.36 7.40 4.93
C LYS A 248 15.47 8.40 4.64
N SER A 249 15.76 8.64 3.37
CA SER A 249 16.81 9.56 2.92
C SER A 249 16.57 10.00 1.47
N ILE A 250 17.18 11.12 1.10
CA ILE A 250 17.34 11.56 -0.30
C ILE A 250 18.83 11.68 -0.55
N ASP A 251 19.36 10.82 -1.42
CA ASP A 251 20.79 10.73 -1.70
C ASP A 251 21.08 11.03 -3.18
N PRO A 252 22.22 11.67 -3.51
CA PRO A 252 22.63 11.88 -4.89
C PRO A 252 22.74 10.57 -5.67
N ALA A 253 22.25 10.58 -6.91
CA ALA A 253 22.36 9.45 -7.82
C ALA A 253 23.84 9.18 -8.19
N ARG A 254 24.35 7.99 -7.88
CA ARG A 254 25.74 7.59 -8.19
C ARG A 254 25.89 6.73 -9.44
N ASN A 255 24.88 5.92 -9.74
CA ASN A 255 24.92 4.92 -10.83
C ASN A 255 23.89 5.26 -11.91
N SER A 256 23.97 4.66 -13.10
CA SER A 256 22.92 4.77 -14.12
C SER A 256 21.57 4.21 -13.63
N LEU A 257 20.49 4.62 -14.31
CA LEU A 257 19.16 4.06 -14.04
C LEU A 257 19.12 2.60 -14.52
N PRO A 258 18.61 1.66 -13.70
CA PRO A 258 18.42 0.28 -14.13
C PRO A 258 17.33 0.19 -15.21
N GLU A 259 17.60 -0.60 -16.24
CA GLU A 259 16.69 -0.76 -17.38
C GLU A 259 15.61 -1.82 -17.09
N ILE A 260 14.39 -1.56 -17.55
CA ILE A 260 13.28 -2.51 -17.45
C ILE A 260 13.29 -3.39 -18.70
N MET A 261 13.51 -4.68 -18.52
CA MET A 261 13.50 -5.66 -19.62
C MET A 261 12.08 -5.92 -20.12
N GLU A 262 11.88 -5.84 -21.43
CA GLU A 262 10.58 -6.01 -22.11
C GLU A 262 9.46 -5.20 -21.44
N PRO A 263 9.52 -3.86 -21.47
CA PRO A 263 8.62 -3.01 -20.71
C PRO A 263 7.16 -3.16 -21.18
N ALA A 264 6.26 -3.25 -20.22
CA ALA A 264 4.82 -3.26 -20.42
C ALA A 264 4.17 -2.27 -19.46
N SER A 265 3.21 -1.50 -19.97
CA SER A 265 2.39 -0.59 -19.17
C SER A 265 1.23 -1.36 -18.54
N THR A 266 0.94 -1.09 -17.28
CA THR A 266 -0.21 -1.65 -16.58
C THR A 266 -0.76 -0.65 -15.58
N SER A 267 -2.06 -0.72 -15.30
CA SER A 267 -2.69 0.15 -14.30
C SER A 267 -2.24 -0.22 -12.88
N LEU A 268 -2.41 0.74 -11.97
CA LEU A 268 -2.29 0.52 -10.52
C LEU A 268 -3.39 -0.42 -9.99
N TYR A 269 -4.42 -0.67 -10.79
CA TYR A 269 -5.64 -1.35 -10.40
C TYR A 269 -5.54 -2.85 -10.69
N ALA A 270 -6.13 -3.64 -9.81
CA ALA A 270 -6.30 -5.06 -10.09
C ALA A 270 -7.37 -5.20 -11.18
N TYR A 271 -6.99 -5.70 -12.36
CA TYR A 271 -7.97 -6.23 -13.31
C TYR A 271 -8.63 -7.44 -12.65
N THR A 272 -9.78 -7.24 -12.02
CA THR A 272 -10.83 -8.24 -12.06
C THR A 272 -11.38 -8.16 -13.47
N ASN A 273 -11.51 -9.29 -14.17
CA ASN A 273 -12.12 -9.36 -15.49
C ASN A 273 -13.39 -8.51 -15.49
N LEU A 274 -13.30 -7.29 -16.01
CA LEU A 274 -14.44 -6.65 -16.62
C LEU A 274 -14.64 -7.57 -17.82
N GLU A 275 -15.65 -8.43 -17.76
CA GLU A 275 -16.23 -8.90 -19.01
C GLU A 275 -16.39 -7.64 -19.85
N GLN A 276 -15.66 -7.63 -20.95
CA GLN A 276 -15.83 -6.65 -22.00
C GLN A 276 -17.32 -6.68 -22.29
N ILE A 277 -18.06 -5.68 -21.80
CA ILE A 277 -19.35 -5.41 -22.39
C ILE A 277 -18.97 -5.02 -23.82
N SER A 278 -19.23 -5.93 -24.76
CA SER A 278 -19.12 -5.66 -26.17
C SER A 278 -19.92 -4.40 -26.44
N GLU A 279 -19.27 -3.36 -26.95
CA GLU A 279 -19.98 -2.29 -27.65
C GLU A 279 -20.48 -2.88 -28.98
N GLU A 280 -21.56 -3.63 -28.91
CA GLU A 280 -22.44 -4.08 -29.99
C GLU A 280 -23.83 -4.21 -29.32
N GLU A 281 -24.88 -3.43 -29.59
CA GLU A 281 -25.33 -2.55 -30.68
C GLU A 281 -25.93 -1.23 -30.16
#